data_AF-A0A2W6WNW1-F1
#
_entry.id   AF-A0A2W6WNW1-F1
#
_cell.length_a   1.000
_cell.length_b   1.000
_cell.length_c   1.000
_cell.angle_alpha   90.00
_cell.angle_beta   90.00
_cell.angle_gamma   90.00
#
_symmetry.space_group_name_H-M   'P 1'
#
loop_
_entity.id
_entity.type
_entity.pdbx_description
1 polymer ?
#
loop_
_entity_poly.entity_id
_entity_poly.type
_entity_poly.pdbx_seq_one_letter_code
_entity_poly.pdbx_strand_id
1 'polypeptide(L)'
;MGEAIDRPAAIATALEPRTLAAEAARRADRDAGGGLLAAIDALDIVNIASWRHDDIAALLCRDLAIDPTLRACHPVGGESPVRLLHEAALRIARGESRVVARRSLGLGADIEPSVTGGLSFFGGPLSNYMLHAACAMVRRLRGGGTGLLYGQGEFVTKHHALLLSADAAPQPLAQDYSVQADADRRRGAVPPLVEPAPGLAQVETATILYRRDGAVDQGVVVLRTTGGARTLASVSAEDQATLSRITDDSRFPVGLAGRIAADGDRMIWRAEGL
;
A
#
# COMPACT_ATOMS: atom_id res chain seq x y z
N MET A 1 20.71 -4.72 7.03
CA MET A 1 19.28 -4.44 7.27
C MET A 1 19.08 -4.01 8.71
N GLY A 2 18.17 -3.07 8.99
CA GLY A 2 18.02 -2.52 10.33
C GLY A 2 16.61 -1.98 10.58
N GLU A 3 16.19 -2.11 11.83
CA GLU A 3 14.81 -1.90 12.26
C GLU A 3 14.79 -1.32 13.67
N ALA A 4 14.02 -0.24 13.87
CA ALA A 4 13.80 0.39 15.16
C ALA A 4 12.30 0.48 15.45
N ILE A 5 11.91 0.23 16.69
CA ILE A 5 10.52 0.26 17.17
C ILE A 5 10.56 0.95 18.53
N ASP A 6 9.69 1.94 18.73
CA ASP A 6 9.41 2.56 20.02
C ASP A 6 7.98 2.23 20.46
N ARG A 7 7.78 2.08 21.77
CA ARG A 7 6.50 1.72 22.41
C ARG A 7 6.38 2.44 23.76
N PRO A 8 6.26 3.78 23.76
CA PRO A 8 6.21 4.56 24.99
C PRO A 8 4.86 4.38 25.68
N ALA A 9 4.84 4.48 27.01
CA ALA A 9 3.59 4.48 27.78
C ALA A 9 2.76 5.78 27.61
N ALA A 10 3.39 6.86 27.14
CA ALA A 10 2.75 8.14 26.88
C ALA A 10 3.23 8.75 25.55
N ILE A 11 2.31 9.32 24.77
CA ILE A 11 2.63 9.93 23.46
C ILE A 11 3.64 11.08 23.60
N ALA A 12 3.62 11.81 24.72
CA ALA A 12 4.56 12.90 25.00
C ALA A 12 6.03 12.46 25.17
N THR A 13 6.30 11.17 25.32
CA THR A 13 7.67 10.61 25.37
C THR A 13 8.01 9.75 24.15
N ALA A 14 7.22 9.82 23.08
CA ALA A 14 7.49 9.09 21.85
C ALA A 14 8.72 9.65 21.11
N LEU A 15 9.57 8.76 20.63
CA LEU A 15 10.73 9.14 19.83
C LEU A 15 10.28 9.69 18.47
N GLU A 16 10.87 10.82 18.09
CA GLU A 16 10.64 11.45 16.79
C GLU A 16 10.98 10.47 15.64
N PRO A 17 10.15 10.38 14.57
CA PRO A 17 10.36 9.45 13.46
C PRO A 17 11.77 9.48 12.82
N ARG A 18 12.44 10.65 12.76
CA ARG A 18 13.83 10.73 12.24
C ARG A 18 14.84 10.01 13.13
N THR A 19 14.64 10.02 14.45
CA THR A 19 15.49 9.32 15.42
C THR A 19 15.38 7.80 15.23
N LEU A 20 14.17 7.31 14.96
CA LEU A 20 13.92 5.91 14.64
C LEU A 20 14.54 5.52 13.29
N ALA A 21 14.42 6.38 12.26
CA ALA A 21 15.06 6.17 10.97
C ALA A 21 16.60 6.15 11.08
N ALA A 22 17.19 7.05 11.87
CA ALA A 22 18.63 7.12 12.09
C ALA A 22 19.17 5.87 12.80
N GLU A 23 18.51 5.38 13.86
CA GLU A 23 18.93 4.13 14.51
C GLU A 23 18.62 2.89 13.67
N ALA A 24 17.56 2.89 12.84
CA ALA A 24 17.35 1.82 11.86
C ALA A 24 18.48 1.78 10.81
N ALA A 25 18.95 2.92 10.31
CA ALA A 25 20.08 3.01 9.41
C ALA A 25 21.41 2.58 10.09
N ARG A 26 21.66 3.02 11.33
CA ARG A 26 22.83 2.55 12.11
C ARG A 26 22.76 1.05 12.44
N ARG A 27 21.58 0.46 12.63
CA ARG A 27 21.41 -1.00 12.71
C ARG A 27 21.73 -1.67 11.39
N ALA A 28 21.32 -1.08 10.27
CA ALA A 28 21.58 -1.62 8.94
C ALA A 28 23.06 -1.65 8.58
N ASP A 29 23.82 -0.64 9.01
CA ASP A 29 25.28 -0.58 8.91
C ASP A 29 25.97 -1.68 9.73
N ARG A 30 25.63 -1.79 11.02
CA ARG A 30 26.17 -2.83 11.92
C ARG A 30 25.88 -4.25 11.42
N ASP A 31 24.67 -4.49 10.91
CA ASP A 31 24.24 -5.77 10.31
C ASP A 31 24.94 -6.09 8.97
N ALA A 32 25.62 -5.12 8.36
CA ALA A 32 26.41 -5.27 7.14
C ALA A 32 27.94 -5.28 7.38
N GLY A 33 28.38 -5.29 8.64
CA GLY A 33 29.81 -5.27 9.03
C GLY A 33 30.35 -3.90 9.44
N GLY A 34 29.57 -2.83 9.24
CA GLY A 34 29.89 -1.46 9.66
C GLY A 34 30.67 -0.64 8.63
N GLY A 35 30.53 0.70 8.73
CA GLY A 35 31.32 1.66 7.95
C GLY A 35 30.80 1.94 6.53
N LEU A 36 29.67 1.36 6.12
CA LEU A 36 29.02 1.63 4.84
C LEU A 36 28.27 2.97 4.85
N LEU A 37 27.80 3.46 6.00
CA LEU A 37 27.16 4.78 6.14
C LEU A 37 27.99 5.90 5.50
N ALA A 38 29.29 5.95 5.79
CA ALA A 38 30.21 6.96 5.25
C ALA A 38 30.48 6.83 3.73
N ALA A 39 30.00 5.75 3.11
CA ALA A 39 30.09 5.48 1.68
C ALA A 39 28.73 5.56 0.94
N ILE A 40 27.66 6.03 1.60
CA ILE A 40 26.35 6.22 0.97
C ILE A 40 26.40 7.40 -0.01
N ASP A 41 26.14 7.10 -1.28
CA ASP A 41 25.97 8.04 -2.38
C ASP A 41 24.51 8.49 -2.57
N ALA A 42 23.54 7.65 -2.20
CA ALA A 42 22.12 7.92 -2.38
C ALA A 42 21.27 7.62 -1.13
N LEU A 43 20.47 8.59 -0.70
CA LEU A 43 19.48 8.47 0.38
C LEU A 43 18.06 8.74 -0.12
N ASP A 44 17.25 7.68 -0.21
CA ASP A 44 15.82 7.75 -0.49
C ASP A 44 15.00 7.51 0.79
N ILE A 45 14.09 8.43 1.09
CA ILE A 45 13.22 8.40 2.28
C ILE A 45 11.76 8.21 1.84
N VAL A 46 11.04 7.33 2.53
CA VAL A 46 9.58 7.13 2.38
C VAL A 46 8.87 8.19 3.23
N ASN A 47 7.92 8.96 2.65
CA ASN A 47 7.33 10.10 3.36
C ASN A 47 6.68 9.74 4.70
N ILE A 48 7.05 10.53 5.72
CA ILE A 48 6.55 10.45 7.09
C ILE A 48 5.26 11.27 7.19
N ALA A 49 4.12 10.60 7.39
CA ALA A 49 2.81 11.26 7.44
C ALA A 49 2.42 11.78 8.85
N SER A 50 3.13 11.34 9.90
CA SER A 50 2.75 11.57 11.31
C SER A 50 3.36 12.83 11.93
N TRP A 51 4.49 13.31 11.42
CA TRP A 51 5.20 14.51 11.86
C TRP A 51 5.54 15.34 10.62
N ARG A 52 5.61 16.67 10.74
CA ARG A 52 6.06 17.55 9.64
C ARG A 52 7.54 17.91 9.82
N HIS A 53 8.25 17.94 8.71
CA HIS A 53 9.67 18.27 8.60
C HIS A 53 9.89 19.13 7.35
N ASP A 54 10.64 20.22 7.47
CA ASP A 54 10.90 21.12 6.33
C ASP A 54 11.85 20.48 5.30
N ASP A 55 12.88 19.79 5.79
CA ASP A 55 13.73 18.88 4.99
C ASP A 55 14.16 17.68 5.86
N ILE A 56 13.37 16.60 5.81
CA ILE A 56 13.68 15.34 6.50
C ILE A 56 14.96 14.68 5.98
N ALA A 57 15.35 14.92 4.72
CA ALA A 57 16.54 14.32 4.15
C ALA A 57 17.81 15.01 4.68
N ALA A 58 17.87 16.34 4.69
CA ALA A 58 18.98 17.06 5.33
C ALA A 58 19.04 16.85 6.85
N LEU A 59 17.90 16.69 7.51
CA LEU A 59 17.86 16.30 8.93
C LEU A 59 18.50 14.93 9.15
N LEU A 60 18.09 13.90 8.38
CA LEU A 60 18.61 12.54 8.52
C LEU A 60 20.09 12.43 8.11
N CYS A 61 20.53 13.18 7.08
CA CYS A 61 21.94 13.28 6.72
C CYS A 61 22.80 13.84 7.87
N ARG A 62 22.34 14.89 8.56
CA ARG A 62 23.01 15.43 9.76
C ARG A 62 23.02 14.43 10.91
N ASP A 63 21.89 13.79 11.21
CA ASP A 63 21.80 12.80 12.30
C ASP A 63 22.70 11.57 12.04
N LEU A 64 22.92 11.20 10.78
CA LEU A 64 23.80 10.10 10.37
C LEU A 64 25.26 10.50 10.10
N ALA A 65 25.57 11.79 10.01
CA ALA A 65 26.86 12.34 9.58
C ALA A 65 27.30 11.85 8.18
N ILE A 66 26.39 11.95 7.19
CA ILE A 66 26.60 11.57 5.79
C ILE A 66 26.27 12.74 4.84
N ASP A 67 26.89 12.77 3.66
CA ASP A 67 26.61 13.77 2.61
C ASP A 67 26.45 13.09 1.23
N PRO A 68 25.30 12.41 0.99
CA PRO A 68 25.04 11.70 -0.26
C PRO A 68 24.75 12.67 -1.41
N THR A 69 25.26 12.35 -2.61
CA THR A 69 25.05 13.16 -3.82
C THR A 69 23.58 13.14 -4.28
N LEU A 70 22.85 12.04 -4.02
CA LEU A 70 21.40 11.97 -4.19
C LEU A 70 20.69 11.95 -2.83
N ARG A 71 19.72 12.85 -2.64
CA ARG A 71 18.82 12.86 -1.48
C ARG A 71 17.38 13.15 -1.92
N ALA A 72 16.43 12.32 -1.51
CA ALA A 72 15.03 12.44 -1.89
C ALA A 72 14.06 11.99 -0.80
N CYS A 73 12.91 12.67 -0.68
CA CYS A 73 11.75 12.20 0.07
C CYS A 73 10.63 11.89 -0.93
N HIS A 74 10.09 10.67 -0.88
CA HIS A 74 9.16 10.14 -1.88
C HIS A 74 7.71 10.17 -1.39
N PRO A 75 6.73 10.43 -2.27
CA PRO A 75 5.31 10.50 -1.93
C PRO A 75 4.77 9.31 -1.13
N VAL A 76 3.64 9.52 -0.46
CA VAL A 76 2.89 8.47 0.24
C VAL A 76 2.54 7.32 -0.71
N GLY A 77 2.65 6.10 -0.20
CA GLY A 77 2.43 4.86 -0.95
C GLY A 77 3.02 3.65 -0.22
N GLY A 78 2.22 2.59 -0.04
CA GLY A 78 2.68 1.34 0.58
C GLY A 78 3.54 0.47 -0.35
N GLU A 79 3.56 0.80 -1.65
CA GLU A 79 4.47 0.24 -2.64
C GLU A 79 5.86 0.89 -2.61
N SER A 80 5.96 2.14 -2.15
CA SER A 80 7.18 2.95 -2.27
C SER A 80 8.42 2.31 -1.64
N PRO A 81 8.40 1.63 -0.47
CA PRO A 81 9.55 0.87 0.01
C PRO A 81 10.08 -0.18 -0.99
N VAL A 82 9.19 -0.91 -1.65
CA VAL A 82 9.54 -1.98 -2.61
C VAL A 82 10.05 -1.37 -3.92
N ARG A 83 9.42 -0.26 -4.34
CA ARG A 83 9.85 0.55 -5.49
C ARG A 83 11.27 1.10 -5.28
N LEU A 84 11.54 1.72 -4.13
CA LEU A 84 12.84 2.34 -3.84
C LEU A 84 13.97 1.32 -3.71
N LEU A 85 13.72 0.17 -3.08
CA LEU A 85 14.68 -0.95 -3.07
C LEU A 85 15.01 -1.42 -4.49
N HIS A 86 14.04 -1.39 -5.41
CA HIS A 86 14.23 -1.78 -6.80
C HIS A 86 14.88 -0.67 -7.65
N GLU A 87 14.54 0.60 -7.44
CA GLU A 87 15.19 1.73 -8.12
C GLU A 87 16.66 1.85 -7.71
N ALA A 88 16.97 1.68 -6.42
CA ALA A 88 18.34 1.52 -5.95
C ALA A 88 19.04 0.36 -6.68
N ALA A 89 18.41 -0.81 -6.79
CA ALA A 89 18.93 -1.96 -7.53
C ALA A 89 19.25 -1.67 -9.01
N LEU A 90 18.53 -0.75 -9.64
CA LEU A 90 18.74 -0.36 -11.03
C LEU A 90 19.87 0.65 -11.17
N ARG A 91 19.97 1.65 -10.28
CA ARG A 91 21.15 2.54 -10.17
C ARG A 91 22.43 1.71 -9.97
N ILE A 92 22.35 0.75 -9.05
CA ILE A 92 23.37 -0.27 -8.80
C ILE A 92 23.79 -0.99 -10.10
N ALA A 93 22.84 -1.56 -10.84
CA ALA A 93 23.14 -2.35 -12.04
C ALA A 93 23.74 -1.52 -13.20
N ARG A 94 23.68 -0.18 -13.12
CA ARG A 94 24.29 0.76 -14.07
C ARG A 94 25.69 1.25 -13.65
N GLY A 95 26.13 0.91 -12.45
CA GLY A 95 27.34 1.49 -11.83
C GLY A 95 27.12 2.87 -11.20
N GLU A 96 25.87 3.31 -11.08
CA GLU A 96 25.48 4.57 -10.39
C GLU A 96 25.43 4.37 -8.85
N SER A 97 25.53 3.14 -8.35
CA SER A 97 25.48 2.71 -6.93
C SER A 97 26.03 1.26 -6.78
N ARG A 98 25.88 0.58 -5.61
CA ARG A 98 26.60 -0.69 -5.24
C ARG A 98 25.99 -2.13 -5.46
N VAL A 99 25.04 -2.71 -4.69
CA VAL A 99 24.62 -4.18 -4.83
C VAL A 99 23.14 -4.55 -4.44
N VAL A 100 22.32 -5.15 -5.35
CA VAL A 100 20.97 -5.81 -5.15
C VAL A 100 20.65 -6.87 -6.28
N ALA A 101 19.59 -7.71 -6.17
CA ALA A 101 19.21 -8.87 -7.05
C ALA A 101 17.69 -8.96 -7.49
N ARG A 102 17.26 -10.06 -8.18
CA ARG A 102 15.86 -10.43 -8.63
C ARG A 102 15.79 -11.93 -9.11
N ARG A 103 14.68 -12.63 -9.49
CA ARG A 103 13.27 -12.33 -9.88
C ARG A 103 12.22 -13.45 -9.49
N SER A 104 11.13 -13.67 -10.27
CA SER A 104 9.73 -14.08 -9.88
C SER A 104 9.37 -15.59 -9.81
N LEU A 105 8.19 -15.95 -9.22
CA LEU A 105 7.90 -17.31 -8.68
C LEU A 105 6.55 -18.06 -8.95
N GLY A 106 5.44 -17.46 -9.41
CA GLY A 106 4.21 -18.22 -9.81
C GLY A 106 3.64 -19.22 -8.77
N LEU A 107 3.16 -18.70 -7.63
CA LEU A 107 3.03 -19.44 -6.37
C LEU A 107 1.75 -20.28 -6.17
N GLY A 108 1.86 -21.36 -5.37
CA GLY A 108 0.77 -22.25 -4.95
C GLY A 108 0.04 -21.82 -3.67
N ALA A 109 -0.88 -22.67 -3.19
CA ALA A 109 -1.71 -22.42 -2.00
C ALA A 109 -1.00 -22.76 -0.66
N ASP A 110 0.19 -23.36 -0.75
CA ASP A 110 1.08 -23.77 0.33
C ASP A 110 2.01 -22.65 0.83
N ILE A 111 1.95 -21.46 0.23
CA ILE A 111 2.80 -20.33 0.58
C ILE A 111 2.47 -19.70 1.93
N GLU A 112 3.52 -19.29 2.63
CA GLU A 112 3.43 -18.38 3.78
C GLU A 112 3.22 -16.94 3.24
N PRO A 113 2.04 -16.33 3.39
CA PRO A 113 1.68 -15.12 2.63
C PRO A 113 2.29 -13.83 3.21
N SER A 114 2.95 -13.90 4.37
CA SER A 114 3.61 -12.76 5.01
C SER A 114 4.69 -13.22 5.98
N VAL A 115 5.91 -12.72 5.78
CA VAL A 115 7.04 -12.90 6.71
C VAL A 115 7.03 -11.91 7.89
N THR A 116 5.93 -11.16 8.08
CA THR A 116 5.86 -10.03 9.05
C THR A 116 4.49 -9.93 9.74
N GLY A 117 3.60 -10.89 9.52
CA GLY A 117 2.25 -10.94 10.11
C GLY A 117 1.19 -10.09 9.41
N GLY A 118 1.56 -9.13 8.55
CA GLY A 118 0.61 -8.26 7.84
C GLY A 118 0.26 -6.99 8.60
N LEU A 119 -0.15 -5.94 7.88
CA LEU A 119 -0.37 -4.59 8.43
C LEU A 119 -1.33 -4.58 9.64
N SER A 120 -2.41 -5.36 9.58
CA SER A 120 -3.45 -5.44 10.62
C SER A 120 -2.94 -5.95 11.97
N PHE A 121 -1.83 -6.71 11.99
CA PHE A 121 -1.28 -7.34 13.19
C PHE A 121 0.09 -6.78 13.58
N PHE A 122 0.89 -6.31 12.61
CA PHE A 122 2.19 -5.69 12.85
C PHE A 122 2.08 -4.23 13.32
N GLY A 123 1.08 -3.49 12.85
CA GLY A 123 0.96 -2.04 13.02
C GLY A 123 1.90 -1.25 12.09
N GLY A 124 1.96 0.08 12.27
CA GLY A 124 2.74 0.97 11.40
C GLY A 124 1.95 1.39 10.15
N PRO A 125 1.05 2.39 10.23
CA PRO A 125 0.13 2.73 9.16
C PRO A 125 0.81 3.35 7.93
N LEU A 126 0.11 3.28 6.80
CA LEU A 126 0.49 3.87 5.51
C LEU A 126 1.80 3.30 4.94
N SER A 127 2.80 4.15 4.66
CA SER A 127 3.80 3.89 3.62
C SER A 127 4.90 2.89 4.01
N ASN A 128 5.34 2.84 5.27
CA ASN A 128 6.64 2.24 5.60
C ASN A 128 6.63 0.73 5.90
N TYR A 129 5.45 0.09 6.01
CA TYR A 129 5.30 -1.33 6.36
C TYR A 129 6.22 -2.25 5.53
N MET A 130 6.37 -1.98 4.23
CA MET A 130 7.17 -2.82 3.35
C MET A 130 8.70 -2.75 3.56
N LEU A 131 9.24 -1.76 4.29
CA LEU A 131 10.65 -1.83 4.75
C LEU A 131 10.82 -2.85 5.90
N HIS A 132 9.83 -2.97 6.79
CA HIS A 132 9.82 -4.01 7.83
C HIS A 132 9.69 -5.41 7.21
N ALA A 133 8.82 -5.53 6.19
CA ALA A 133 8.72 -6.75 5.38
C ALA A 133 10.05 -7.11 4.69
N ALA A 134 10.77 -6.14 4.15
CA ALA A 134 12.11 -6.37 3.58
C ALA A 134 13.13 -6.81 4.65
N CYS A 135 13.11 -6.20 5.84
CA CYS A 135 13.99 -6.60 6.96
C CYS A 135 13.71 -8.04 7.41
N ALA A 136 12.44 -8.45 7.52
CA ALA A 136 12.06 -9.82 7.85
C ALA A 136 12.43 -10.81 6.74
N MET A 137 12.17 -10.46 5.47
CA MET A 137 12.50 -11.29 4.32
C MET A 137 14.01 -11.58 4.24
N VAL A 138 14.87 -10.55 4.34
CA VAL A 138 16.33 -10.74 4.33
C VAL A 138 16.79 -11.57 5.53
N ARG A 139 16.22 -11.38 6.73
CA ARG A 139 16.52 -12.22 7.90
C ARG A 139 16.20 -13.69 7.66
N ARG A 140 15.10 -14.02 6.95
CA ARG A 140 14.74 -15.40 6.58
C ARG A 140 15.66 -15.96 5.50
N LEU A 141 15.90 -15.20 4.43
CA LEU A 141 16.68 -15.65 3.27
C LEU A 141 18.18 -15.86 3.57
N ARG A 142 18.68 -15.42 4.73
CA ARG A 142 20.00 -15.86 5.24
C ARG A 142 20.11 -17.38 5.45
N GLY A 143 18.98 -18.09 5.57
CA GLY A 143 18.93 -19.56 5.54
C GLY A 143 18.86 -20.18 4.14
N GLY A 144 18.95 -19.38 3.07
CA GLY A 144 18.79 -19.82 1.69
C GLY A 144 17.40 -19.53 1.10
N GLY A 145 17.23 -19.85 -0.18
CA GLY A 145 15.95 -19.77 -0.90
C GLY A 145 15.66 -18.40 -1.53
N THR A 146 14.42 -18.21 -1.98
CA THR A 146 13.92 -17.01 -2.67
C THR A 146 12.57 -16.58 -2.12
N GLY A 147 12.32 -15.27 -2.02
CA GLY A 147 11.07 -14.71 -1.48
C GLY A 147 10.57 -13.49 -2.25
N LEU A 148 9.24 -13.29 -2.22
CA LEU A 148 8.54 -12.21 -2.90
C LEU A 148 8.16 -11.08 -1.92
N LEU A 149 8.53 -9.85 -2.26
CA LEU A 149 7.97 -8.63 -1.70
C LEU A 149 7.01 -8.02 -2.70
N TYR A 150 5.76 -7.84 -2.31
CA TYR A 150 4.73 -7.15 -3.10
C TYR A 150 4.12 -6.04 -2.24
N GLY A 151 4.22 -4.81 -2.72
CA GLY A 151 3.69 -3.62 -2.06
C GLY A 151 2.63 -2.95 -2.93
N GLN A 152 1.64 -2.34 -2.29
CA GLN A 152 0.50 -1.70 -2.94
C GLN A 152 0.16 -0.37 -2.25
N GLY A 153 -0.25 0.63 -3.04
CA GLY A 153 -0.47 1.99 -2.58
C GLY A 153 -1.94 2.41 -2.54
N GLU A 154 -2.31 3.12 -1.46
CA GLU A 154 -3.58 3.84 -1.31
C GLU A 154 -4.81 2.98 -1.66
N PHE A 155 -5.63 3.42 -2.61
CA PHE A 155 -6.84 2.75 -3.10
C PHE A 155 -6.52 1.59 -4.06
N VAL A 156 -5.41 0.87 -3.83
CA VAL A 156 -4.88 -0.19 -4.69
C VAL A 156 -4.63 0.32 -6.13
N THR A 157 -4.10 1.55 -6.23
CA THR A 157 -3.84 2.25 -7.51
C THR A 157 -2.38 2.15 -7.96
N LYS A 158 -1.48 1.81 -7.03
CA LYS A 158 -0.03 1.66 -7.26
C LYS A 158 0.38 0.25 -6.84
N HIS A 159 1.25 -0.39 -7.62
CA HIS A 159 1.75 -1.74 -7.33
C HIS A 159 3.25 -1.82 -7.61
N HIS A 160 4.01 -2.49 -6.74
CA HIS A 160 5.41 -2.80 -7.01
C HIS A 160 5.80 -4.16 -6.45
N ALA A 161 6.57 -4.93 -7.22
CA ALA A 161 7.02 -6.27 -6.85
C ALA A 161 8.54 -6.41 -7.01
N LEU A 162 9.20 -6.86 -5.95
CA LEU A 162 10.62 -7.20 -5.91
C LEU A 162 10.77 -8.62 -5.39
N LEU A 163 11.76 -9.37 -5.89
CA LEU A 163 12.11 -10.66 -5.29
C LEU A 163 13.56 -10.63 -4.85
N LEU A 164 13.78 -11.27 -3.71
CA LEU A 164 15.06 -11.39 -3.05
C LEU A 164 15.43 -12.87 -3.01
N SER A 165 16.70 -13.18 -3.17
CA SER A 165 17.24 -14.54 -3.09
C SER A 165 18.54 -14.52 -2.30
N ALA A 166 18.91 -15.66 -1.72
CA ALA A 166 20.27 -15.89 -1.26
C ALA A 166 21.25 -16.10 -2.42
N ASP A 167 20.73 -16.61 -3.54
CA ASP A 167 21.52 -16.99 -4.71
C ASP A 167 21.81 -15.79 -5.62
N ALA A 168 22.94 -15.85 -6.33
CA ALA A 168 23.30 -14.86 -7.33
C ALA A 168 22.29 -14.87 -8.50
N ALA A 169 21.85 -13.68 -8.93
CA ALA A 169 20.89 -13.57 -10.03
C ALA A 169 21.51 -14.11 -11.35
N PRO A 170 20.82 -15.01 -12.08
CA PRO A 170 21.37 -15.64 -13.29
C PRO A 170 21.47 -14.69 -14.49
N GLN A 171 20.91 -13.48 -14.37
CA GLN A 171 20.98 -12.41 -15.37
C GLN A 171 20.83 -11.04 -14.68
N PRO A 172 21.31 -9.94 -15.28
CA PRO A 172 21.12 -8.59 -14.75
C PRO A 172 19.66 -8.20 -14.53
N LEU A 173 19.46 -7.20 -13.67
CA LEU A 173 18.17 -6.55 -13.47
C LEU A 173 17.69 -5.87 -14.77
N ALA A 174 16.57 -6.35 -15.33
CA ALA A 174 15.88 -5.67 -16.43
C ALA A 174 15.51 -4.24 -16.04
N GLN A 175 15.97 -3.30 -16.88
CA GLN A 175 15.96 -1.86 -16.67
C GLN A 175 14.60 -1.22 -16.94
N ASP A 176 13.93 -1.66 -18.01
CA ASP A 176 12.49 -1.53 -18.08
C ASP A 176 11.85 -2.62 -17.22
N TYR A 177 11.07 -2.18 -16.26
CA TYR A 177 10.27 -3.01 -15.36
C TYR A 177 8.80 -2.58 -15.35
N SER A 178 8.43 -1.55 -16.12
CA SER A 178 7.11 -0.95 -16.06
C SER A 178 6.11 -1.79 -16.85
N VAL A 179 5.29 -2.55 -16.13
CA VAL A 179 4.16 -3.28 -16.72
C VAL A 179 2.95 -2.38 -16.97
N GLN A 180 3.08 -1.05 -16.83
CA GLN A 180 1.95 -0.11 -16.94
C GLN A 180 1.27 -0.18 -18.32
N ALA A 181 2.04 -0.14 -19.41
CA ALA A 181 1.49 -0.27 -20.76
C ALA A 181 0.80 -1.63 -20.99
N ASP A 182 1.23 -2.68 -20.30
CA ASP A 182 0.61 -4.00 -20.32
C ASP A 182 -0.68 -4.04 -19.51
N ALA A 183 -0.73 -3.36 -18.36
CA ALA A 183 -1.93 -3.18 -17.56
C ALA A 183 -2.99 -2.35 -18.30
N ASP A 184 -2.58 -1.24 -18.96
CA ASP A 184 -3.48 -0.39 -19.76
C ASP A 184 -4.12 -1.15 -20.93
N ARG A 185 -3.36 -2.00 -21.63
CA ARG A 185 -3.91 -2.87 -22.70
C ARG A 185 -4.83 -3.96 -22.16
N ARG A 186 -4.64 -4.42 -20.92
CA ARG A 186 -5.44 -5.50 -20.28
C ARG A 186 -6.66 -4.99 -19.49
N ARG A 187 -6.70 -3.70 -19.10
CA ARG A 187 -7.78 -3.10 -18.29
C ARG A 187 -9.15 -3.21 -18.96
N GLY A 188 -9.20 -3.26 -20.29
CA GLY A 188 -10.45 -3.24 -21.05
C GLY A 188 -11.17 -1.90 -20.99
N ALA A 189 -12.46 -1.91 -21.35
CA ALA A 189 -13.30 -0.72 -21.29
C ALA A 189 -13.59 -0.32 -19.83
N VAL A 190 -13.34 0.95 -19.49
CA VAL A 190 -13.74 1.53 -18.20
C VAL A 190 -15.09 2.22 -18.40
N PRO A 191 -16.19 1.75 -17.77
CA PRO A 191 -17.48 2.42 -17.91
C PRO A 191 -17.44 3.85 -17.34
N PRO A 192 -18.08 4.83 -18.01
CA PRO A 192 -18.00 6.24 -17.63
C PRO A 192 -18.63 6.48 -16.27
N LEU A 193 -18.04 7.36 -15.46
CA LEU A 193 -18.64 7.89 -14.24
C LEU A 193 -19.65 8.99 -14.63
N VAL A 194 -20.84 8.96 -14.03
CA VAL A 194 -21.87 9.99 -14.18
C VAL A 194 -22.41 10.42 -12.81
N GLU A 195 -22.78 11.70 -12.71
CA GLU A 195 -23.46 12.24 -11.52
C GLU A 195 -24.74 11.44 -11.21
N PRO A 196 -25.03 11.18 -9.93
CA PRO A 196 -26.19 10.38 -9.56
C PRO A 196 -27.50 11.13 -9.80
N ALA A 197 -28.39 10.50 -10.56
CA ALA A 197 -29.69 11.04 -10.92
C ALA A 197 -30.80 10.01 -10.61
N PRO A 198 -32.07 10.44 -10.42
CA PRO A 198 -33.18 9.52 -10.17
C PRO A 198 -33.35 8.51 -11.31
N GLY A 199 -33.39 7.21 -11.00
CA GLY A 199 -33.45 6.17 -12.02
C GLY A 199 -33.17 4.76 -11.52
N LEU A 200 -33.24 3.79 -12.44
CA LEU A 200 -32.94 2.39 -12.17
C LEU A 200 -31.43 2.14 -12.23
N ALA A 201 -30.91 1.43 -11.22
CA ALA A 201 -29.51 1.01 -11.19
C ALA A 201 -29.29 -0.26 -10.36
N GLN A 202 -28.30 -1.06 -10.76
CA GLN A 202 -27.88 -2.30 -10.08
C GLN A 202 -26.58 -2.08 -9.30
N VAL A 203 -26.41 -2.78 -8.18
CA VAL A 203 -25.17 -2.73 -7.38
C VAL A 203 -24.00 -3.35 -8.14
N GLU A 204 -22.92 -2.59 -8.32
CA GLU A 204 -21.61 -3.09 -8.79
C GLU A 204 -20.70 -3.46 -7.60
N THR A 205 -20.75 -2.66 -6.52
CA THR A 205 -20.19 -3.01 -5.20
C THR A 205 -20.83 -2.14 -4.11
N ALA A 206 -20.77 -2.59 -2.86
CA ALA A 206 -21.37 -1.93 -1.70
C ALA A 206 -20.46 -1.99 -0.48
N THR A 207 -20.63 -1.04 0.44
CA THR A 207 -20.06 -1.09 1.79
C THR A 207 -21.00 -0.41 2.78
N ILE A 208 -21.00 -0.86 4.04
CA ILE A 208 -21.78 -0.24 5.12
C ILE A 208 -20.82 0.46 6.07
N LEU A 209 -21.08 1.73 6.35
CA LEU A 209 -20.34 2.51 7.34
C LEU A 209 -21.00 2.32 8.70
N TYR A 210 -20.19 1.96 9.70
CA TYR A 210 -20.64 1.76 11.08
C TYR A 210 -19.99 2.77 12.01
N ARG A 211 -20.77 3.24 12.98
CA ARG A 211 -20.35 4.09 14.09
C ARG A 211 -19.56 3.29 15.14
N ARG A 212 -18.89 3.99 16.06
CA ARG A 212 -18.13 3.38 17.17
C ARG A 212 -18.98 2.56 18.15
N ASP A 213 -20.29 2.78 18.17
CA ASP A 213 -21.28 2.04 18.96
C ASP A 213 -21.87 0.83 18.21
N GLY A 214 -21.40 0.56 16.98
CA GLY A 214 -21.89 -0.53 16.14
C GLY A 214 -23.17 -0.22 15.36
N ALA A 215 -23.79 0.96 15.54
CA ALA A 215 -24.92 1.37 14.74
C ALA A 215 -24.51 1.70 13.30
N VAL A 216 -25.41 1.45 12.33
CA VAL A 216 -25.20 1.88 10.94
C VAL A 216 -25.23 3.40 10.86
N ASP A 217 -24.23 3.98 10.18
CA ASP A 217 -24.19 5.40 9.81
C ASP A 217 -24.92 5.63 8.48
N GLN A 218 -24.55 4.83 7.47
CA GLN A 218 -25.15 4.78 6.13
C GLN A 218 -24.55 3.62 5.33
N GLY A 219 -25.28 3.11 4.34
CA GLY A 219 -24.66 2.34 3.25
C GLY A 219 -24.10 3.25 2.17
N VAL A 220 -23.13 2.76 1.41
CA VAL A 220 -22.58 3.40 0.20
C VAL A 220 -22.54 2.35 -0.90
N VAL A 221 -23.16 2.65 -2.04
CA VAL A 221 -23.27 1.74 -3.20
C VAL A 221 -22.68 2.38 -4.46
N VAL A 222 -21.79 1.64 -5.13
CA VAL A 222 -21.38 1.92 -6.51
C VAL A 222 -22.35 1.19 -7.44
N LEU A 223 -22.90 1.90 -8.41
CA LEU A 223 -24.06 1.49 -9.16
C LEU A 223 -23.82 1.48 -10.68
N ARG A 224 -24.41 0.49 -11.36
CA ARG A 224 -24.56 0.37 -12.82
C ARG A 224 -25.92 0.93 -13.23
N THR A 225 -25.95 2.04 -13.97
CA THR A 225 -27.20 2.54 -14.57
C THR A 225 -27.64 1.62 -15.73
N THR A 226 -28.90 1.72 -16.15
CA THR A 226 -29.42 0.99 -17.33
C THR A 226 -28.68 1.31 -18.64
N GLY A 227 -28.07 2.49 -18.74
CA GLY A 227 -27.17 2.87 -19.85
C GLY A 227 -25.73 2.33 -19.71
N GLY A 228 -25.47 1.47 -18.73
CA GLY A 228 -24.15 0.90 -18.46
C GLY A 228 -23.17 1.83 -17.75
N ALA A 229 -23.53 3.09 -17.46
CA ALA A 229 -22.67 4.04 -16.77
C ALA A 229 -22.50 3.70 -15.27
N ARG A 230 -21.41 4.17 -14.66
CA ARG A 230 -21.04 4.00 -13.25
C ARG A 230 -21.52 5.22 -12.46
N THR A 231 -22.12 5.05 -11.30
CA THR A 231 -22.52 6.17 -10.42
C THR A 231 -22.48 5.75 -8.94
N LEU A 232 -22.80 6.66 -8.01
CA LEU A 232 -22.68 6.45 -6.56
C LEU A 232 -23.95 6.92 -5.84
N ALA A 233 -24.44 6.15 -4.87
CA ALA A 233 -25.53 6.57 -3.99
C ALA A 233 -25.30 6.12 -2.54
N SER A 234 -26.01 6.74 -1.61
CA SER A 234 -26.10 6.28 -0.21
C SER A 234 -27.29 5.35 -0.01
N VAL A 235 -27.27 4.58 1.07
CA VAL A 235 -28.45 3.88 1.63
C VAL A 235 -28.68 4.45 3.02
N SER A 236 -29.92 4.83 3.35
CA SER A 236 -30.24 5.38 4.67
C SER A 236 -30.04 4.33 5.76
N ALA A 237 -29.54 4.74 6.93
CA ALA A 237 -29.49 3.91 8.13
C ALA A 237 -30.89 3.42 8.58
N GLU A 238 -31.94 4.13 8.18
CA GLU A 238 -33.34 3.79 8.48
C GLU A 238 -33.91 2.72 7.52
N ASP A 239 -33.32 2.54 6.33
CA ASP A 239 -33.77 1.56 5.34
C ASP A 239 -33.21 0.16 5.64
N GLN A 240 -33.67 -0.41 6.75
CA GLN A 240 -33.30 -1.75 7.21
C GLN A 240 -33.64 -2.85 6.18
N ALA A 241 -34.60 -2.62 5.29
CA ALA A 241 -35.02 -3.57 4.26
C ALA A 241 -34.06 -3.59 3.04
N THR A 242 -33.49 -2.44 2.66
CA THR A 242 -32.37 -2.38 1.71
C THR A 242 -31.07 -2.83 2.37
N LEU A 243 -30.77 -2.41 3.61
CA LEU A 243 -29.53 -2.76 4.31
C LEU A 243 -29.39 -4.28 4.53
N SER A 244 -30.43 -4.95 5.01
CA SER A 244 -30.40 -6.41 5.24
C SER A 244 -30.18 -7.22 3.96
N ARG A 245 -30.54 -6.69 2.78
CA ARG A 245 -30.24 -7.30 1.46
C ARG A 245 -28.81 -7.02 0.98
N ILE A 246 -28.12 -6.04 1.56
CA ILE A 246 -26.69 -5.79 1.31
C ILE A 246 -25.81 -6.65 2.23
N THR A 247 -26.28 -6.94 3.44
CA THR A 247 -25.57 -7.74 4.47
C THR A 247 -26.14 -9.16 4.61
N ASP A 248 -26.68 -9.75 3.53
CA ASP A 248 -27.17 -11.13 3.52
C ASP A 248 -25.99 -12.09 3.26
N ASP A 249 -25.46 -12.73 4.31
CA ASP A 249 -24.35 -13.69 4.19
C ASP A 249 -24.67 -14.89 3.26
N SER A 250 -25.94 -15.10 2.88
CA SER A 250 -26.33 -16.13 1.91
C SER A 250 -26.29 -15.65 0.45
N ARG A 251 -26.12 -14.35 0.18
CA ARG A 251 -26.21 -13.75 -1.17
C ARG A 251 -25.25 -12.58 -1.38
N PHE A 252 -24.44 -12.64 -2.43
CA PHE A 252 -23.69 -11.46 -2.85
C PHE A 252 -24.62 -10.33 -3.31
N PRO A 253 -24.44 -9.08 -2.86
CA PRO A 253 -25.30 -7.96 -3.24
C PRO A 253 -25.00 -7.42 -4.65
N VAL A 254 -23.96 -7.92 -5.34
CA VAL A 254 -23.63 -7.51 -6.70
C VAL A 254 -24.72 -7.98 -7.67
N GLY A 255 -25.19 -7.09 -8.54
CA GLY A 255 -26.33 -7.31 -9.43
C GLY A 255 -27.70 -7.02 -8.80
N LEU A 256 -27.76 -6.70 -7.51
CA LEU A 256 -29.01 -6.33 -6.83
C LEU A 256 -29.60 -5.07 -7.47
N ALA A 257 -30.81 -5.20 -8.02
CA ALA A 257 -31.52 -4.10 -8.68
C ALA A 257 -32.21 -3.18 -7.66
N GLY A 258 -32.28 -1.89 -7.99
CA GLY A 258 -32.94 -0.89 -7.17
C GLY A 258 -33.07 0.46 -7.88
N ARG A 259 -33.55 1.44 -7.13
CA ARG A 259 -33.88 2.78 -7.64
C ARG A 259 -33.18 3.85 -6.83
N ILE A 260 -32.47 4.73 -7.54
CA ILE A 260 -31.94 5.97 -7.00
C ILE A 260 -33.08 7.01 -6.98
N ALA A 261 -33.22 7.74 -5.88
CA ALA A 261 -34.10 8.90 -5.72
C ALA A 261 -33.36 10.02 -4.98
N ALA A 262 -33.82 11.27 -5.12
CA ALA A 262 -33.31 12.38 -4.33
C ALA A 262 -33.94 12.40 -2.93
N ASP A 263 -33.16 12.78 -1.93
CA ASP A 263 -33.57 12.90 -0.52
C ASP A 263 -32.78 14.08 0.09
N GLY A 264 -33.37 15.27 0.04
CA GLY A 264 -32.64 16.54 0.22
C GLY A 264 -31.50 16.67 -0.80
N ASP A 265 -30.31 17.04 -0.32
CA ASP A 265 -29.08 17.16 -1.12
C ASP A 265 -28.41 15.80 -1.43
N ARG A 266 -29.01 14.67 -1.02
CA ARG A 266 -28.43 13.32 -1.19
C ARG A 266 -29.18 12.52 -2.24
N MET A 267 -28.46 11.61 -2.89
CA MET A 267 -29.05 10.58 -3.74
C MET A 267 -29.06 9.25 -2.99
N ILE A 268 -30.26 8.75 -2.70
CA ILE A 268 -30.50 7.51 -1.94
C ILE A 268 -30.93 6.40 -2.90
N TRP A 269 -30.28 5.25 -2.81
CA TRP A 269 -30.68 4.04 -3.51
C TRP A 269 -31.43 3.10 -2.57
N ARG A 270 -32.56 2.58 -3.04
CA ARG A 270 -33.39 1.57 -2.35
C ARG A 270 -33.53 0.34 -3.25
N ALA A 271 -33.44 -0.87 -2.70
CA ALA A 271 -33.54 -2.10 -3.48
C ALA A 271 -34.96 -2.31 -4.03
N GLU A 272 -35.11 -2.89 -5.22
CA GLU A 272 -36.43 -3.21 -5.81
C GLU A 272 -36.93 -4.60 -5.39
N GLY A 273 -38.25 -4.75 -5.26
CA GLY A 273 -38.88 -5.94 -4.68
C GLY A 273 -38.75 -5.98 -3.15
N LEU A 274 -39.29 -4.95 -2.49
CA LEU A 274 -39.57 -4.90 -1.05
C LEU A 274 -41.07 -5.13 -0.81
#